data_AF-A0A9W9N354-F1
#
_entry.id   AF-A0A9W9N354-F1
#
_cell.length_a   1.000
_cell.length_b   1.000
_cell.length_c   1.000
_cell.angle_alpha   90.00
_cell.angle_beta   90.00
_cell.angle_gamma   90.00
#
_symmetry.space_group_name_H-M   'P 1'
#
loop_
_entity.id
_entity.type
_entity.pdbx_description
1 polymer ?
#
loop_
_entity_poly.entity_id
_entity_poly.type
_entity_poly.pdbx_seq_one_letter_code
_entity_poly.pdbx_strand_id
1 'polypeptide(L)'
;MSTDKNQLIVNAFAMHSPGCLNPGLFRYPADKGANCKDIKHWIPLEQKLEKAKFHAIFFADILANLGPTIPTAAQFPINDPLYSIPAMAAATQSIGFGLTASTTYDSPYALARRFSTIDHLSNGRIGWNIVTSYLDSAARNFGLDTHIEHDER
;
A
#
# COMPACT_ATOMS: atom_id res chain seq x y z
N MET A 1 -2.33 29.44 -28.30
CA MET A 1 -2.58 29.28 -26.86
C MET A 1 -2.89 27.82 -26.65
N SER A 2 -2.10 27.09 -25.85
CA SER A 2 -2.38 25.67 -25.57
C SER A 2 -3.75 25.57 -24.91
N THR A 3 -4.64 24.77 -25.50
CA THR A 3 -6.00 24.50 -25.06
C THR A 3 -6.07 23.42 -23.98
N ASP A 4 -4.93 22.96 -23.46
CA ASP A 4 -4.89 21.89 -22.48
C ASP A 4 -5.22 22.44 -21.09
N LYS A 5 -6.44 22.13 -20.63
CA LYS A 5 -6.79 22.30 -19.22
C LYS A 5 -5.91 21.39 -18.39
N ASN A 6 -5.27 21.94 -17.35
CA ASN A 6 -4.54 21.16 -16.35
C ASN A 6 -5.46 20.06 -15.79
N GLN A 7 -5.11 18.81 -16.05
CA GLN A 7 -5.82 17.66 -15.50
C GLN A 7 -5.30 17.34 -14.11
N LEU A 8 -6.21 17.01 -13.19
CA LEU A 8 -5.82 16.54 -11.87
C LEU A 8 -5.31 15.11 -11.96
N ILE A 9 -4.18 14.85 -11.32
CA ILE A 9 -3.73 13.48 -11.05
C ILE A 9 -4.53 12.98 -9.84
N VAL A 10 -5.28 11.91 -10.05
CA VAL A 10 -6.16 11.32 -9.03
C VAL A 10 -5.76 9.88 -8.77
N ASN A 11 -5.40 9.61 -7.51
CA ASN A 11 -5.03 8.29 -7.02
C ASN A 11 -6.03 7.83 -5.97
N ALA A 12 -6.33 6.53 -5.94
CA ALA A 12 -7.10 5.91 -4.88
C ALA A 12 -6.16 5.54 -3.73
N PHE A 13 -6.45 6.00 -2.51
CA PHE A 13 -5.65 5.65 -1.34
C PHE A 13 -6.23 4.41 -0.65
N ALA A 14 -5.40 3.41 -0.46
CA ALA A 14 -5.77 2.12 0.10
C ALA A 14 -4.66 1.59 1.02
N MET A 15 -4.97 0.52 1.74
CA MET A 15 -4.03 -0.19 2.59
C MET A 15 -4.49 -1.64 2.65
N HIS A 16 -3.55 -2.59 2.70
CA HIS A 16 -3.86 -4.01 2.80
C HIS A 16 -4.29 -4.41 4.24
N SER A 17 -5.23 -3.65 4.80
CA SER A 17 -5.75 -3.76 6.18
C SER A 17 -7.24 -3.41 6.22
N PRO A 18 -8.03 -3.94 7.19
CA PRO A 18 -9.44 -3.61 7.29
C PRO A 18 -9.73 -2.14 7.59
N GLY A 19 -8.83 -1.44 8.30
CA GLY A 19 -8.98 -0.02 8.62
C GLY A 19 -7.74 0.77 8.24
N CYS A 20 -7.86 1.70 7.29
CA CYS A 20 -6.75 2.57 6.89
C CYS A 20 -6.74 3.89 7.69
N LEU A 21 -7.70 4.77 7.40
CA LEU A 21 -7.81 6.12 8.01
C LEU A 21 -9.01 6.28 8.94
N ASN A 22 -9.94 5.33 8.94
CA ASN A 22 -11.20 5.41 9.67
C ASN A 22 -11.33 4.24 10.68
N PRO A 23 -10.68 4.30 11.86
CA PRO A 23 -10.75 3.25 12.86
C PRO A 23 -12.20 2.94 13.24
N GLY A 24 -12.56 1.65 13.28
CA GLY A 24 -13.92 1.21 13.62
C GLY A 24 -14.93 1.23 12.47
N LEU A 25 -14.60 1.80 11.30
CA LEU A 25 -15.51 1.85 10.15
C LEU A 25 -15.92 0.46 9.64
N PHE A 26 -15.12 -0.57 9.91
CA PHE A 26 -15.46 -1.98 9.62
C PHE A 26 -16.78 -2.45 10.26
N ARG A 27 -17.30 -1.72 11.26
CA ARG A 27 -18.61 -1.99 11.88
C ARG A 27 -19.78 -1.49 11.05
N TYR A 28 -19.54 -0.62 10.07
CA TYR A 28 -20.58 -0.11 9.19
C TYR A 28 -21.04 -1.23 8.23
N PRO A 29 -22.36 -1.51 8.10
CA PRO A 29 -22.83 -2.68 7.37
C PRO A 29 -22.42 -2.78 5.89
N ALA A 30 -22.14 -1.66 5.24
CA ALA A 30 -21.71 -1.64 3.84
C ALA A 30 -20.18 -1.54 3.68
N ASP A 31 -19.42 -1.45 4.78
CA ASP A 31 -17.98 -1.53 4.73
C ASP A 31 -17.52 -2.92 4.25
N LYS A 32 -16.48 -2.93 3.42
CA LYS A 32 -15.88 -4.16 2.88
C LYS A 32 -14.40 -4.28 3.21
N GLY A 33 -13.87 -3.44 4.10
CA GLY A 33 -12.45 -3.40 4.46
C GLY A 33 -11.95 -4.76 4.96
N ALA A 34 -12.78 -5.52 5.70
CA ALA A 34 -12.44 -6.86 6.20
C ALA A 34 -12.14 -7.90 5.09
N ASN A 35 -12.47 -7.59 3.83
CA ASN A 35 -12.17 -8.43 2.67
C ASN A 35 -10.79 -8.16 2.08
N CYS A 36 -9.99 -7.25 2.64
CA CYS A 36 -8.63 -6.91 2.20
C CYS A 36 -7.66 -8.11 2.10
N LYS A 37 -8.00 -9.24 2.73
CA LYS A 37 -7.27 -10.50 2.70
C LYS A 37 -7.52 -11.37 1.46
N ASP A 38 -8.56 -11.07 0.67
CA ASP A 38 -8.91 -11.82 -0.53
C ASP A 38 -8.52 -11.03 -1.78
N ILE A 39 -7.75 -11.62 -2.69
CA ILE A 39 -7.38 -10.98 -3.96
C ILE A 39 -8.62 -10.64 -4.82
N LYS A 40 -9.72 -11.38 -4.66
CA LYS A 40 -11.00 -11.13 -5.33
C LYS A 40 -11.68 -9.85 -4.85
N HIS A 41 -11.24 -9.26 -3.74
CA HIS A 41 -11.66 -7.91 -3.33
C HIS A 41 -10.99 -6.83 -4.16
N TRP A 42 -9.69 -6.99 -4.43
CA TRP A 42 -8.84 -5.96 -5.03
C TRP A 42 -9.00 -5.87 -6.54
N ILE A 43 -9.01 -7.00 -7.25
CA ILE A 43 -9.13 -7.02 -8.72
C ILE A 43 -10.35 -6.22 -9.22
N PRO A 44 -11.58 -6.44 -8.71
CA PRO A 44 -12.73 -5.67 -9.18
C PRO A 44 -12.67 -4.18 -8.80
N LEU A 45 -12.07 -3.84 -7.65
CA LEU A 45 -11.87 -2.46 -7.24
C LEU A 45 -10.94 -1.74 -8.23
N GLU A 46 -9.82 -2.36 -8.55
CA GLU A 46 -8.83 -1.80 -9.46
C GLU A 46 -9.38 -1.63 -10.89
N GLN A 47 -10.08 -2.64 -11.43
CA GLN A 47 -10.76 -2.54 -12.72
C GLN A 47 -11.79 -1.39 -12.75
N LYS A 48 -12.49 -1.17 -11.62
CA LYS A 48 -13.42 -0.05 -11.49
C LYS A 48 -12.69 1.29 -11.50
N LEU A 49 -11.55 1.39 -10.80
CA LEU A 49 -10.73 2.61 -10.76
C LEU A 49 -10.13 2.92 -12.14
N GLU A 50 -9.61 1.90 -12.84
CA GLU A 50 -9.09 2.04 -14.21
C GLU A 50 -10.17 2.52 -15.18
N LYS A 51 -11.36 1.92 -15.14
CA LYS A 51 -12.51 2.37 -15.95
C LYS A 51 -12.90 3.82 -15.64
N ALA A 52 -12.74 4.24 -14.39
CA ALA A 52 -12.98 5.61 -13.93
C ALA A 52 -11.81 6.58 -14.18
N LYS A 53 -10.76 6.14 -14.88
CA LYS A 53 -9.58 6.95 -15.25
C LYS A 53 -8.77 7.46 -14.06
N PHE A 54 -8.74 6.69 -12.97
CA PHE A 54 -7.75 6.90 -11.92
C PHE A 54 -6.34 6.63 -12.47
N HIS A 55 -5.37 7.39 -12.00
CA HIS A 55 -3.98 7.27 -12.43
C HIS A 55 -3.30 6.11 -11.74
N ALA A 56 -3.54 5.95 -10.44
CA ALA A 56 -3.03 4.82 -9.67
C ALA A 56 -3.95 4.45 -8.50
N ILE A 57 -3.78 3.23 -8.00
CA ILE A 57 -4.09 2.89 -6.61
C ILE A 57 -2.79 2.95 -5.80
N PHE A 58 -2.85 3.54 -4.62
CA PHE A 58 -1.71 3.75 -3.73
C PHE A 58 -1.94 2.99 -2.44
N PHE A 59 -1.09 2.01 -2.16
CA PHE A 59 -1.10 1.20 -0.96
C PHE A 59 -0.13 1.77 0.08
N ALA A 60 -0.70 2.35 1.14
CA ALA A 60 0.02 2.62 2.37
C ALA A 60 0.41 1.31 3.06
N ASP A 61 1.48 1.36 3.85
CA ASP A 61 1.96 0.22 4.62
C ASP A 61 2.64 0.65 5.92
N ILE A 62 2.59 -0.22 6.93
CA ILE A 62 3.33 -0.10 8.19
C ILE A 62 3.84 -1.48 8.61
N LEU A 63 5.03 -1.53 9.21
CA LEU A 63 5.70 -2.80 9.56
C LEU A 63 5.44 -3.27 10.99
N ALA A 64 4.46 -2.67 11.68
CA ALA A 64 4.23 -2.99 13.07
C ALA A 64 2.83 -2.70 13.56
N ASN A 65 2.57 -3.15 14.77
CA ASN A 65 1.32 -2.90 15.44
C ASN A 65 1.49 -2.63 16.94
N LEU A 66 0.45 -2.05 17.56
CA LEU A 66 0.30 -1.87 18.99
C LEU A 66 -1.01 -2.54 19.42
N GLY A 67 -1.02 -3.22 20.57
CA GLY A 67 -2.24 -3.85 21.12
C GLY A 67 -3.51 -2.97 21.09
N PRO A 68 -3.44 -1.65 21.35
CA PRO A 68 -4.59 -0.75 21.28
C PRO A 68 -5.29 -0.63 19.92
N THR A 69 -4.64 -1.00 18.81
CA THR A 69 -5.27 -0.88 17.47
C THR A 69 -6.25 -2.03 17.18
N ILE A 70 -6.07 -3.18 17.83
CA ILE A 70 -6.80 -4.42 17.56
C ILE A 70 -8.32 -4.22 17.67
N PRO A 71 -8.87 -3.57 18.73
CA PRO A 71 -10.33 -3.42 18.87
C PRO A 71 -10.99 -2.56 17.78
N THR A 72 -10.20 -1.74 17.09
CA THR A 72 -10.67 -0.80 16.07
C THR A 72 -10.20 -1.15 14.66
N ALA A 73 -9.43 -2.25 14.52
CA ALA A 73 -8.77 -2.65 13.28
C ALA A 73 -7.98 -1.52 12.61
N ALA A 74 -7.40 -0.62 13.42
CA ALA A 74 -6.63 0.51 12.91
C ALA A 74 -5.28 0.03 12.37
N GLN A 75 -5.20 -0.13 11.04
CA GLN A 75 -4.01 -0.58 10.32
C GLN A 75 -3.55 -1.98 10.75
N PHE A 76 -4.46 -2.78 11.31
CA PHE A 76 -4.22 -4.16 11.75
C PHE A 76 -5.47 -5.04 11.61
N PRO A 77 -5.34 -6.32 11.21
CA PRO A 77 -4.13 -6.92 10.63
C PRO A 77 -3.71 -6.22 9.34
N ILE A 78 -2.45 -6.37 8.96
CA ILE A 78 -1.90 -5.78 7.73
C ILE A 78 -1.15 -6.85 6.95
N ASN A 79 -1.40 -6.92 5.64
CA ASN A 79 -0.69 -7.78 4.72
C ASN A 79 0.28 -6.95 3.87
N ASP A 80 1.39 -7.56 3.46
CA ASP A 80 2.32 -6.93 2.52
C ASP A 80 1.61 -6.67 1.17
N PRO A 81 1.56 -5.40 0.71
CA PRO A 81 0.87 -5.04 -0.52
C PRO A 81 1.59 -5.52 -1.79
N LEU A 82 2.89 -5.82 -1.74
CA LEU A 82 3.68 -6.18 -2.92
C LEU A 82 3.19 -7.48 -3.57
N TYR A 83 2.72 -8.44 -2.78
CA TYR A 83 2.35 -9.77 -3.26
C TYR A 83 1.04 -9.81 -4.06
N SER A 84 0.16 -8.81 -3.92
CA SER A 84 -1.10 -8.74 -4.69
C SER A 84 -0.90 -8.16 -6.09
N ILE A 85 0.21 -7.47 -6.32
CA ILE A 85 0.45 -6.64 -7.50
C ILE A 85 0.51 -7.43 -8.81
N PRO A 86 1.18 -8.60 -8.91
CA PRO A 86 1.17 -9.37 -10.16
C PRO A 86 -0.25 -9.76 -10.61
N ALA A 87 -1.12 -10.13 -9.67
CA ALA A 87 -2.49 -10.54 -9.97
C ALA A 87 -3.36 -9.36 -10.42
N MET A 88 -3.20 -8.22 -9.75
CA MET A 88 -3.85 -6.96 -10.11
C MET A 88 -3.37 -6.43 -11.47
N ALA A 89 -2.06 -6.40 -11.67
CA ALA A 89 -1.43 -5.98 -12.92
C ALA A 89 -1.89 -6.82 -14.12
N ALA A 90 -2.07 -8.13 -13.95
CA ALA A 90 -2.60 -9.00 -15.01
C ALA A 90 -4.08 -8.72 -15.35
N ALA A 91 -4.84 -8.08 -14.45
CA ALA A 91 -6.26 -7.82 -14.61
C ALA A 91 -6.59 -6.41 -15.14
N THR A 92 -5.58 -5.55 -15.30
CA THR A 92 -5.67 -4.16 -15.78
C THR A 92 -4.62 -3.86 -16.84
N GLN A 93 -4.69 -2.68 -17.48
CA GLN A 93 -3.85 -2.34 -18.64
C GLN A 93 -3.04 -1.05 -18.48
N SER A 94 -3.49 -0.12 -17.65
CA SER A 94 -3.06 1.28 -17.66
C SER A 94 -2.98 1.93 -16.27
N ILE A 95 -3.79 1.49 -15.30
CA ILE A 95 -3.71 2.03 -13.94
C ILE A 95 -2.38 1.68 -13.27
N GLY A 96 -1.77 2.65 -12.59
CA GLY A 96 -0.53 2.46 -11.84
C GLY A 96 -0.74 1.89 -10.43
N PHE A 97 0.36 1.43 -9.84
CA PHE A 97 0.40 0.91 -8.48
C PHE A 97 1.45 1.63 -7.65
N GLY A 98 1.03 2.46 -6.72
CA GLY A 98 1.90 3.04 -5.70
C GLY A 98 2.03 2.09 -4.52
N LEU A 99 3.25 1.72 -4.15
CA LEU A 99 3.54 0.82 -3.03
C LEU A 99 4.41 1.52 -2.01
N THR A 100 4.02 1.45 -0.74
CA THR A 100 4.87 1.87 0.37
C THR A 100 5.84 0.74 0.73
N ALA A 101 7.12 1.07 0.82
CA ALA A 101 8.13 0.18 1.37
C ALA A 101 9.19 0.98 2.11
N SER A 102 9.60 0.48 3.28
CA SER A 102 10.51 1.17 4.18
C SER A 102 11.97 0.96 3.78
N THR A 103 12.78 2.01 3.83
CA THR A 103 14.25 1.91 3.71
C THR A 103 14.94 1.53 5.01
N THR A 104 14.22 1.54 6.14
CA THR A 104 14.80 1.36 7.47
C THR A 104 15.21 -0.09 7.75
N TYR A 105 14.45 -1.08 7.26
CA TYR A 105 14.64 -2.48 7.62
C TYR A 105 14.84 -3.45 6.44
N ASP A 106 14.33 -3.11 5.25
CA ASP A 106 14.53 -3.95 4.08
C ASP A 106 15.96 -3.80 3.53
N SER A 107 16.58 -4.92 3.15
CA SER A 107 17.86 -4.89 2.43
C SER A 107 17.67 -4.18 1.08
N PRO A 108 18.50 -3.18 0.73
CA PRO A 108 18.38 -2.44 -0.53
C PRO A 108 18.39 -3.34 -1.76
N TYR A 109 19.24 -4.39 -1.75
CA TYR A 109 19.33 -5.33 -2.87
C TYR A 109 18.07 -6.17 -3.03
N ALA A 110 17.53 -6.68 -1.92
CA ALA A 110 16.29 -7.47 -1.95
C ALA A 110 15.10 -6.62 -2.42
N LEU A 111 15.01 -5.38 -1.93
CA LEU A 111 13.98 -4.42 -2.32
C LEU A 111 14.07 -4.09 -3.81
N ALA A 112 15.26 -3.75 -4.31
CA ALA A 112 15.49 -3.45 -5.73
C ALA A 112 15.07 -4.62 -6.63
N ARG A 113 15.40 -5.85 -6.25
CA ARG A 113 15.00 -7.05 -7.02
C ARG A 113 13.48 -7.23 -7.02
N ARG A 114 12.82 -7.08 -5.86
CA ARG A 114 11.35 -7.19 -5.75
C ARG A 114 10.65 -6.14 -6.62
N PHE A 115 11.05 -4.87 -6.50
CA PHE A 115 10.49 -3.78 -7.31
C PHE A 115 10.75 -3.96 -8.81
N SER A 116 11.96 -4.36 -9.22
CA SER A 116 12.24 -4.67 -10.63
C SER A 116 11.36 -5.79 -11.17
N THR A 117 11.07 -6.80 -10.34
CA THR A 117 10.22 -7.93 -10.73
C THR A 117 8.80 -7.46 -11.02
N ILE A 118 8.18 -6.71 -10.11
CA ILE A 118 6.81 -6.22 -10.29
C ILE A 118 6.73 -5.11 -11.35
N ASP A 119 7.79 -4.36 -11.57
CA ASP A 119 7.87 -3.39 -12.67
C ASP A 119 7.80 -4.09 -14.03
N HIS A 120 8.58 -5.15 -14.24
CA HIS A 120 8.49 -5.98 -15.43
C HIS A 120 7.10 -6.64 -15.58
N LEU A 121 6.56 -7.22 -14.51
CA LEU A 121 5.26 -7.90 -14.55
C LEU A 121 4.09 -6.94 -14.80
N SER A 122 4.23 -5.68 -14.39
CA SER A 122 3.21 -4.65 -14.61
C SER A 122 3.44 -3.83 -15.89
N ASN A 123 4.54 -4.05 -16.60
CA ASN A 123 4.97 -3.26 -17.76
C ASN A 123 5.16 -1.77 -17.43
N GLY A 124 5.97 -1.47 -16.42
CA GLY A 124 6.37 -0.10 -16.09
C GLY A 124 5.34 0.70 -15.28
N ARG A 125 4.45 0.03 -14.54
CA ARG A 125 3.31 0.68 -13.85
C ARG A 125 3.48 0.79 -12.33
N ILE A 126 4.69 0.58 -11.80
CA ILE A 126 4.95 0.63 -10.35
C ILE A 126 5.51 1.99 -9.93
N GLY A 127 5.02 2.51 -8.82
CA GLY A 127 5.61 3.61 -8.08
C GLY A 127 6.02 3.15 -6.68
N TRP A 128 7.16 3.65 -6.19
CA TRP A 128 7.61 3.43 -4.82
C TRP A 128 7.36 4.69 -3.97
N ASN A 129 6.52 4.56 -2.96
CA ASN A 129 6.45 5.49 -1.85
C ASN A 129 7.55 5.16 -0.83
N ILE A 130 8.66 5.88 -0.92
CA ILE A 130 9.83 5.74 -0.05
C ILE A 130 9.47 6.31 1.33
N VAL A 131 9.59 5.48 2.36
CA VAL A 131 9.34 5.90 3.74
C VAL A 131 10.44 5.42 4.67
N THR A 132 10.61 6.12 5.78
CA THR A 132 11.39 5.64 6.92
C THR A 132 10.42 5.23 8.02
N SER A 133 10.58 4.04 8.59
CA SER A 133 9.68 3.55 9.64
C SER A 133 9.85 4.31 10.95
N TYR A 134 8.76 4.57 11.66
CA TYR A 134 8.75 5.34 12.91
C TYR A 134 8.22 4.58 14.13
N LEU A 135 7.64 3.39 13.94
CA LEU A 135 7.04 2.61 15.03
C LEU A 135 8.10 1.81 15.78
N ASP A 136 8.20 1.99 17.11
CA ASP A 136 9.08 1.19 17.98
C ASP A 136 8.80 -0.31 17.90
N SER A 137 7.53 -0.69 17.73
CA SER A 137 7.20 -2.10 17.56
C SER A 137 7.78 -2.66 16.25
N ALA A 138 8.02 -1.85 15.23
CA ALA A 138 8.71 -2.29 14.01
C ALA A 138 10.17 -2.57 14.35
N ALA A 139 10.83 -1.63 15.02
CA ALA A 139 12.22 -1.76 15.41
C ALA A 139 12.47 -3.07 16.18
N ARG A 140 11.61 -3.35 17.17
CA ARG A 140 11.66 -4.60 17.96
C ARG A 140 11.43 -5.86 17.13
N ASN A 141 10.50 -5.83 16.17
CA ASN A 141 10.27 -6.97 15.27
C ASN A 141 11.46 -7.26 14.34
N PHE A 142 12.24 -6.23 14.01
CA PHE A 142 13.42 -6.31 13.15
C PHE A 142 14.74 -6.38 13.94
N GLY A 143 14.68 -6.62 15.25
CA GLY A 143 15.85 -6.90 16.09
C GLY A 143 16.59 -5.67 16.63
N LEU A 144 15.98 -4.48 16.60
CA LEU A 144 16.46 -3.28 17.26
C LEU A 144 15.73 -3.06 18.60
N ASP A 145 16.37 -2.38 19.55
CA ASP A 145 15.75 -2.05 20.84
C ASP A 145 14.69 -0.93 20.72
N THR A 146 15.02 0.11 19.95
CA THR A 146 14.17 1.28 19.67
C THR A 146 14.26 1.65 18.20
N HIS A 147 13.33 2.48 17.72
CA HIS A 147 13.45 3.05 16.39
C HIS A 147 14.73 3.90 16.24
N ILE A 148 15.23 3.99 15.01
CA ILE A 148 16.35 4.86 14.64
C ILE A 148 15.88 6.31 14.70
N GLU A 149 16.71 7.19 15.27
CA GLU A 149 16.45 8.62 15.42
C GLU A 149 16.03 9.28 14.10
N HIS A 150 15.18 10.31 14.19
CA HIS A 150 14.47 10.82 13.01
C HIS A 150 15.37 11.24 11.85
N ASP A 151 16.48 11.89 12.16
CA ASP A 151 17.39 12.45 11.16
C ASP A 151 18.50 11.46 10.75
N GLU A 152 18.53 10.27 11.35
CA GLU A 152 19.52 9.21 11.10
C GLU A 152 18.94 8.01 10.32
N ARG A 153 17.64 8.05 9.98
CA ARG A 153 16.94 6.97 9.24
C ARG A 153 16.65 7.27 7.79
#